data_AF-A0A0F4U1B4-F1
#
_entry.id   AF-A0A0F4U1B4-F1
#
_cell.length_a   1.000
_cell.length_b   1.000
_cell.length_c   1.000
_cell.angle_alpha   90.00
_cell.angle_beta   90.00
_cell.angle_gamma   90.00
#
_symmetry.space_group_name_H-M   'P 1'
#
loop_
_entity.id
_entity.type
_entity.pdbx_description
1 polymer ?
#
loop_
_entity_poly.entity_id
_entity_poly.type
_entity_poly.pdbx_seq_one_letter_code
_entity_poly.pdbx_strand_id
1 'polypeptide(L)'
;MFENSAKRLAQSIGIANPHDLQTRDAQRDWQKLTEVGLLGLRLRDNGTPLASGVEVMIAAQALGETLVPQPFASAVLASELLAQADAPYELIEELAAGETRYALLLDRTLERLAAPDEVGCIAWDCEGADYALGLADGRLVRISLQQGFAAGHDPADLTRAVLHLRTAHGAAQVLGQPIDADALKRWYALALTTVAADIVGALNGAHAGAVAYTKERVQYGALIGSFQAIQHLCAEMLVQAQAAHSITCYAAWAVDQLDADEALLAARTAKAYASSVALPVTEAVMQVYGGIGQTWEHIAHVYTRRALLDARLFGGESHQLQQIADARLGAR
;
A
#
# COMPACT_ATOMS: atom_id res chain seq x y z
N MET A 1 -9.39 20.02 -4.23
CA MET A 1 -10.70 19.59 -3.68
C MET A 1 -10.66 18.12 -3.29
N PHE A 2 -10.24 17.22 -4.18
CA PHE A 2 -10.10 15.77 -3.92
C PHE A 2 -9.23 15.44 -2.69
N GLU A 3 -8.01 15.99 -2.61
CA GLU A 3 -7.09 15.75 -1.48
C GLU A 3 -7.74 16.05 -0.11
N ASN A 4 -8.46 17.15 0.01
CA ASN A 4 -9.17 17.51 1.25
C ASN A 4 -10.31 16.54 1.58
N SER A 5 -10.95 15.95 0.57
CA SER A 5 -11.97 14.92 0.78
C SER A 5 -11.35 13.61 1.23
N ALA A 6 -10.24 13.18 0.60
CA ALA A 6 -9.48 11.99 1.02
C ALA A 6 -8.96 12.12 2.46
N LYS A 7 -8.35 13.26 2.81
CA LYS A 7 -7.87 13.53 4.18
C LYS A 7 -8.98 13.53 5.22
N ARG A 8 -10.12 14.17 4.95
CA ARG A 8 -11.27 14.17 5.87
C ARG A 8 -11.84 12.78 6.07
N LEU A 9 -11.94 11.99 4.99
CA LEU A 9 -12.37 10.61 5.07
C LEU A 9 -11.40 9.80 5.93
N ALA A 10 -10.10 9.87 5.63
CA ALA A 10 -9.05 9.15 6.33
C ALA A 10 -9.07 9.46 7.84
N GLN A 11 -9.17 10.73 8.23
CA GLN A 11 -9.32 11.14 9.63
C GLN A 11 -10.57 10.57 10.32
N SER A 12 -11.63 10.24 9.57
CA SER A 12 -12.88 9.73 10.11
C SER A 12 -12.93 8.21 10.32
N ILE A 13 -11.98 7.47 9.74
CA ILE A 13 -11.90 5.99 9.78
C ILE A 13 -10.50 5.47 10.12
N GLY A 14 -9.51 6.36 10.23
CA GLY A 14 -8.17 6.06 10.68
C GLY A 14 -8.11 5.79 12.17
N ILE A 15 -6.99 5.25 12.60
CA ILE A 15 -6.76 4.88 14.00
C ILE A 15 -5.72 5.82 14.63
N ALA A 16 -5.94 6.17 15.90
CA ALA A 16 -5.03 6.99 16.68
C ALA A 16 -4.40 6.22 17.85
N ASN A 17 -5.03 5.11 18.26
CA ASN A 17 -4.55 4.20 19.28
C ASN A 17 -4.59 2.74 18.80
N PRO A 18 -3.62 1.88 19.17
CA PRO A 18 -3.68 0.45 18.84
C PRO A 18 -4.99 -0.25 19.23
N HIS A 19 -5.67 0.19 20.29
CA HIS A 19 -6.97 -0.35 20.71
C HIS A 19 -8.09 -0.10 19.67
N ASP A 20 -7.99 0.94 18.85
CA ASP A 20 -8.99 1.27 17.83
C ASP A 20 -9.15 0.13 16.81
N LEU A 21 -8.11 -0.68 16.60
CA LEU A 21 -8.15 -1.87 15.74
C LEU A 21 -9.17 -2.92 16.23
N GLN A 22 -9.45 -2.95 17.53
CA GLN A 22 -10.38 -3.91 18.15
C GLN A 22 -11.81 -3.38 18.18
N THR A 23 -12.00 -2.07 18.14
CA THR A 23 -13.31 -1.41 18.29
C THR A 23 -13.87 -0.83 17.00
N ARG A 24 -13.08 -0.80 15.91
CA ARG A 24 -13.52 -0.31 14.62
C ARG A 24 -14.68 -1.12 14.04
N ASP A 25 -15.47 -0.47 13.19
CA ASP A 25 -16.51 -1.11 12.40
C ASP A 25 -16.03 -1.25 10.96
N ALA A 26 -15.40 -2.40 10.67
CA ALA A 26 -14.78 -2.65 9.38
C ALA A 26 -15.75 -2.49 8.20
N GLN A 27 -17.02 -2.86 8.38
CA GLN A 27 -18.03 -2.79 7.33
C GLN A 27 -18.47 -1.35 7.09
N ARG A 28 -18.76 -0.59 8.15
CA ARG A 28 -19.10 0.83 8.04
C ARG A 28 -17.95 1.64 7.43
N ASP A 29 -16.72 1.36 7.84
CA ASP A 29 -15.56 2.09 7.36
C ASP A 29 -15.26 1.76 5.88
N TRP A 30 -15.53 0.53 5.42
CA TRP A 30 -15.54 0.17 4.00
C TRP A 30 -16.62 0.92 3.21
N GLN A 31 -17.85 0.99 3.73
CA GLN A 31 -18.94 1.73 3.09
C GLN A 31 -18.60 3.21 2.88
N LYS A 32 -17.90 3.84 3.83
CA LYS A 32 -17.44 5.22 3.68
C LYS A 32 -16.44 5.41 2.52
N LEU A 33 -15.60 4.41 2.22
CA LEU A 33 -14.72 4.45 1.04
C LEU A 33 -15.55 4.45 -0.26
N THR A 34 -16.59 3.63 -0.31
CA THR A 34 -17.54 3.57 -1.44
C THR A 34 -18.30 4.89 -1.60
N GLU A 35 -18.85 5.45 -0.52
CA GLU A 35 -19.65 6.70 -0.55
C GLU A 35 -18.86 7.89 -1.07
N VAL A 36 -17.56 7.97 -0.77
CA VAL A 36 -16.66 9.01 -1.27
C VAL A 36 -16.15 8.70 -2.70
N GLY A 37 -16.41 7.49 -3.21
CA GLY A 37 -16.03 7.06 -4.55
C GLY A 37 -14.57 6.60 -4.68
N LEU A 38 -13.87 6.35 -3.58
CA LEU A 38 -12.45 5.97 -3.63
C LEU A 38 -12.23 4.60 -4.30
N LEU A 39 -13.17 3.67 -4.15
CA LEU A 39 -13.07 2.35 -4.78
C LEU A 39 -13.28 2.40 -6.31
N GLY A 40 -13.89 3.48 -6.81
CA GLY A 40 -14.19 3.68 -8.23
C GLY A 40 -13.12 4.48 -9.00
N LEU A 41 -11.99 4.85 -8.38
CA LEU A 41 -10.99 5.74 -9.00
C LEU A 41 -10.44 5.20 -10.33
N ARG A 42 -10.34 3.88 -10.47
CA ARG A 42 -9.81 3.22 -11.68
C ARG A 42 -10.88 2.54 -12.55
N LEU A 43 -12.16 2.86 -12.32
CA LEU A 43 -13.19 2.63 -13.33
C LEU A 43 -12.80 3.32 -14.64
N ARG A 44 -13.23 2.79 -15.78
CA ARG A 44 -12.87 3.31 -17.09
C ARG A 44 -14.09 3.83 -17.84
N ASP A 45 -13.97 5.01 -18.42
CA ASP A 45 -14.88 5.56 -19.42
C ASP A 45 -14.17 5.56 -20.77
N ASN A 46 -14.71 4.84 -21.76
CA ASN A 46 -14.11 4.67 -23.09
C ASN A 46 -12.61 4.29 -23.05
N GLY A 47 -12.24 3.39 -22.14
CA GLY A 47 -10.86 2.92 -21.95
C GLY A 47 -9.97 3.86 -21.13
N THR A 48 -10.44 5.04 -20.71
CA THR A 48 -9.67 5.97 -19.89
C THR A 48 -10.09 5.86 -18.42
N PRO A 49 -9.16 5.72 -17.47
CA PRO A 49 -9.49 5.73 -16.04
C PRO A 49 -10.19 7.03 -15.60
N LEU A 50 -11.19 6.93 -14.73
CA LEU A 50 -11.90 8.10 -14.19
C LEU A 50 -11.00 9.01 -13.35
N ALA A 51 -9.97 8.44 -12.73
CA ALA A 51 -8.95 9.16 -11.98
C ALA A 51 -7.54 8.66 -12.34
N SER A 52 -6.60 9.60 -12.32
CA SER A 52 -5.19 9.34 -12.60
C SER A 52 -4.50 8.61 -11.45
N GLY A 53 -3.30 8.09 -11.71
CA GLY A 53 -2.37 7.59 -10.71
C GLY A 53 -2.06 8.64 -9.63
N VAL A 54 -2.16 9.94 -9.94
CA VAL A 54 -1.99 11.02 -8.96
C VAL A 54 -3.13 11.02 -7.93
N GLU A 55 -4.38 10.84 -8.36
CA GLU A 55 -5.50 10.72 -7.41
C GLU A 55 -5.42 9.45 -6.56
N VAL A 56 -4.99 8.32 -7.15
CA VAL A 56 -4.72 7.09 -6.38
C VAL A 56 -3.62 7.33 -5.34
N MET A 57 -2.52 7.99 -5.72
CA MET A 57 -1.43 8.34 -4.82
C MET A 57 -1.90 9.24 -3.67
N ILE A 58 -2.68 10.28 -3.97
CA ILE A 58 -3.23 11.21 -2.96
C ILE A 58 -4.11 10.45 -1.96
N ALA A 59 -4.97 9.55 -2.44
CA ALA A 59 -5.81 8.73 -1.58
C ALA A 59 -4.96 7.77 -0.71
N ALA A 60 -4.02 7.05 -1.29
CA ALA A 60 -3.13 6.15 -0.56
C ALA A 60 -2.31 6.87 0.53
N GLN A 61 -1.75 8.05 0.23
CA GLN A 61 -1.03 8.86 1.22
C GLN A 61 -1.94 9.30 2.36
N ALA A 62 -3.14 9.81 2.06
CA ALA A 62 -4.07 10.24 3.10
C ALA A 62 -4.50 9.07 4.01
N LEU A 63 -4.76 7.90 3.43
CA LEU A 63 -5.14 6.70 4.17
C LEU A 63 -3.98 6.13 5.00
N GLY A 64 -2.75 6.17 4.48
CA GLY A 64 -1.53 5.78 5.20
C GLY A 64 -1.20 6.72 6.35
N GLU A 65 -1.41 8.03 6.17
CA GLU A 65 -1.17 9.08 7.18
C GLU A 65 -1.99 8.89 8.45
N THR A 66 -3.14 8.22 8.36
CA THR A 66 -4.00 7.93 9.52
C THR A 66 -4.18 6.44 9.77
N LEU A 67 -3.31 5.59 9.19
CA LEU A 67 -3.32 4.13 9.38
C LEU A 67 -4.67 3.47 9.10
N VAL A 68 -5.41 3.93 8.07
CA VAL A 68 -6.72 3.36 7.75
C VAL A 68 -6.60 1.85 7.48
N PRO A 69 -7.27 0.99 8.27
CA PRO A 69 -7.19 -0.46 8.14
C PRO A 69 -8.26 -0.96 7.18
N GLN A 70 -8.17 -0.56 5.91
CA GLN A 70 -9.13 -0.94 4.87
C GLN A 70 -8.42 -1.27 3.56
N PRO A 71 -8.89 -2.28 2.79
CA PRO A 71 -8.20 -2.81 1.63
C PRO A 71 -8.35 -1.94 0.37
N PHE A 72 -8.05 -0.65 0.48
CA PHE A 72 -8.12 0.31 -0.63
C PHE A 72 -7.11 -0.03 -1.73
N ALA A 73 -5.88 -0.38 -1.37
CA ALA A 73 -4.81 -0.61 -2.32
C ALA A 73 -5.10 -1.87 -3.17
N SER A 74 -5.49 -2.99 -2.55
CA SER A 74 -5.89 -4.17 -3.31
C SER A 74 -7.13 -3.93 -4.16
N ALA A 75 -8.11 -3.14 -3.70
CA ALA A 75 -9.31 -2.82 -4.48
C ALA A 75 -8.97 -2.05 -5.77
N VAL A 76 -8.16 -0.99 -5.67
CA VAL A 76 -7.73 -0.21 -6.85
C VAL A 76 -6.92 -1.08 -7.81
N LEU A 77 -6.01 -1.90 -7.30
CA LEU A 77 -5.16 -2.76 -8.12
C LEU A 77 -5.93 -3.93 -8.74
N ALA A 78 -6.92 -4.48 -8.04
CA ALA A 78 -7.82 -5.51 -8.56
C ALA A 78 -8.71 -4.96 -9.67
N SER A 79 -9.26 -3.76 -9.50
CA SER A 79 -10.04 -3.06 -10.55
C SER A 79 -9.20 -2.89 -11.83
N GLU A 80 -7.94 -2.46 -11.68
CA GLU A 80 -7.03 -2.30 -12.80
C GLU A 80 -6.66 -3.65 -13.47
N LEU A 81 -6.43 -4.74 -12.71
CA LEU A 81 -6.21 -6.08 -13.27
C LEU A 81 -7.41 -6.58 -14.06
N LEU A 82 -8.62 -6.47 -13.49
CA LEU A 82 -9.85 -6.90 -14.14
C LEU A 82 -10.06 -6.15 -15.46
N ALA A 83 -9.83 -4.84 -15.47
CA ALA A 83 -9.93 -4.03 -16.68
C ALA A 83 -8.89 -4.43 -17.75
N GLN A 84 -7.63 -4.65 -17.36
CA GLN A 84 -6.57 -5.05 -18.29
C GLN A 84 -6.74 -6.46 -18.84
N ALA A 85 -7.37 -7.34 -18.08
CA ALA A 85 -7.73 -8.69 -18.51
C ALA A 85 -9.00 -8.71 -19.37
N ASP A 86 -9.70 -7.59 -19.61
CA ASP A 86 -11.02 -7.60 -20.26
C ASP A 86 -11.98 -8.59 -19.56
N ALA A 87 -11.95 -8.59 -18.22
CA ALA A 87 -12.85 -9.39 -17.39
C ALA A 87 -14.28 -8.83 -17.46
N PRO A 88 -15.32 -9.64 -17.13
CA PRO A 88 -16.70 -9.16 -17.09
C PRO A 88 -16.82 -7.86 -16.30
N TYR A 89 -17.39 -6.83 -16.92
CA TYR A 89 -17.44 -5.47 -16.36
C TYR A 89 -18.22 -5.43 -15.04
N GLU A 90 -19.17 -6.34 -14.86
CA GLU A 90 -19.94 -6.51 -13.63
C GLU A 90 -19.03 -6.73 -12.41
N LEU A 91 -17.91 -7.45 -12.55
CA LEU A 91 -16.96 -7.68 -11.45
C LEU A 91 -16.26 -6.38 -11.01
N ILE A 92 -16.07 -5.46 -11.95
CA ILE A 92 -15.45 -4.16 -11.72
C ILE A 92 -16.48 -3.22 -11.06
N GLU A 93 -17.73 -3.25 -11.52
CA GLU A 93 -18.83 -2.48 -10.93
C GLU A 93 -19.12 -2.93 -9.49
N GLU A 94 -19.22 -4.24 -9.23
CA GLU A 94 -19.41 -4.80 -7.89
C GLU A 94 -18.27 -4.39 -6.93
N LEU A 95 -17.02 -4.39 -7.41
CA LEU A 95 -15.87 -3.96 -6.63
C LEU A 95 -15.93 -2.46 -6.32
N ALA A 96 -16.27 -1.62 -7.30
CA ALA A 96 -16.39 -0.18 -7.12
C ALA A 96 -17.59 0.21 -6.23
N ALA A 97 -18.67 -0.57 -6.27
CA ALA A 97 -19.81 -0.46 -5.36
C ALA A 97 -19.50 -1.01 -3.95
N GLY A 98 -18.35 -1.67 -3.76
CA GLY A 98 -17.94 -2.26 -2.49
C GLY A 98 -18.74 -3.52 -2.10
N GLU A 99 -19.43 -4.14 -3.06
CA GLU A 99 -20.19 -5.38 -2.89
C GLU A 99 -19.27 -6.60 -2.85
N THR A 100 -18.21 -6.57 -3.65
CA THR A 100 -17.16 -7.60 -3.70
C THR A 100 -15.82 -7.00 -3.30
N ARG A 101 -14.94 -7.81 -2.70
CA ARG A 101 -13.54 -7.46 -2.41
C ARG A 101 -12.61 -8.55 -2.92
N TYR A 102 -11.44 -8.13 -3.40
CA TYR A 102 -10.40 -9.02 -3.88
C TYR A 102 -9.11 -8.79 -3.10
N ALA A 103 -8.54 -9.87 -2.57
CA ALA A 103 -7.13 -9.89 -2.18
C ALA A 103 -6.25 -9.99 -3.44
N LEU A 104 -4.96 -9.66 -3.31
CA LEU A 104 -3.98 -10.02 -4.35
C LEU A 104 -3.15 -11.21 -3.87
N LEU A 105 -2.98 -12.19 -4.74
CA LEU A 105 -2.14 -13.36 -4.50
C LEU A 105 -0.69 -13.01 -4.87
N LEU A 106 0.15 -12.89 -3.86
CA LEU A 106 1.58 -12.64 -4.00
C LEU A 106 2.36 -13.93 -3.76
N ASP A 107 3.55 -14.02 -4.37
CA ASP A 107 4.44 -15.14 -4.10
C ASP A 107 5.00 -15.07 -2.67
N ARG A 108 5.69 -16.13 -2.26
CA ARG A 108 6.24 -16.24 -0.91
C ARG A 108 7.29 -15.17 -0.56
N THR A 109 7.86 -14.49 -1.57
CA THR A 109 8.84 -13.41 -1.38
C THR A 109 8.18 -12.04 -1.38
N LEU A 110 6.87 -11.96 -1.69
CA LEU A 110 6.10 -10.74 -1.87
C LEU A 110 6.64 -9.88 -3.01
N GLU A 111 7.32 -10.45 -4.00
CA GLU A 111 7.97 -9.70 -5.07
C GLU A 111 7.08 -9.50 -6.29
N ARG A 112 6.10 -10.39 -6.50
CA ARG A 112 5.22 -10.38 -7.68
C ARG A 112 3.88 -11.06 -7.40
N LEU A 113 2.94 -10.88 -8.33
CA LEU A 113 1.76 -11.74 -8.41
C LEU A 113 2.18 -13.21 -8.59
N ALA A 114 1.52 -14.10 -7.88
CA ALA A 114 1.75 -15.54 -7.94
C ALA A 114 0.72 -16.27 -8.79
N ALA A 115 1.14 -17.42 -9.30
CA ALA A 115 0.24 -18.43 -9.83
C ALA A 115 -0.37 -19.28 -8.69
N PRO A 116 -1.61 -19.77 -8.83
CA PRO A 116 -2.32 -20.55 -7.81
C PRO A 116 -1.66 -21.86 -7.37
N ASP A 117 -0.82 -22.44 -8.22
CA ASP A 117 -0.11 -23.69 -7.98
C ASP A 117 1.21 -23.48 -7.23
N GLU A 118 1.66 -22.24 -7.07
CA GLU A 118 2.84 -21.91 -6.28
C GLU A 118 2.59 -22.14 -4.78
N VAL A 119 3.56 -22.78 -4.12
CA VAL A 119 3.46 -23.12 -2.70
C VAL A 119 3.91 -21.95 -1.83
N GLY A 120 3.12 -21.63 -0.80
CA GLY A 120 3.45 -20.59 0.18
C GLY A 120 3.06 -19.18 -0.24
N CYS A 121 2.16 -19.05 -1.23
CA CYS A 121 1.59 -17.76 -1.62
C CYS A 121 0.90 -17.05 -0.46
N ILE A 122 0.80 -15.73 -0.58
CA ILE A 122 0.19 -14.85 0.42
C ILE A 122 -0.94 -14.09 -0.26
N ALA A 123 -2.16 -14.23 0.25
CA ALA A 123 -3.27 -13.34 -0.10
C ALA A 123 -3.14 -12.07 0.74
N TRP A 124 -2.72 -10.99 0.10
CA TRP A 124 -2.53 -9.68 0.73
C TRP A 124 -3.82 -8.85 0.68
N ASP A 125 -4.07 -8.12 1.78
CA ASP A 125 -5.17 -7.16 1.94
C ASP A 125 -6.55 -7.85 1.81
N CYS A 126 -6.69 -8.98 2.49
CA CYS A 126 -7.80 -9.93 2.30
C CYS A 126 -9.01 -9.72 3.24
N GLU A 127 -9.10 -8.59 3.94
CA GLU A 127 -10.19 -8.37 4.90
C GLU A 127 -11.54 -8.24 4.18
N GLY A 128 -12.43 -9.20 4.45
CA GLY A 128 -13.75 -9.28 3.81
C GLY A 128 -13.69 -9.69 2.33
N ALA A 129 -12.55 -10.18 1.84
CA ALA A 129 -12.45 -10.76 0.52
C ALA A 129 -12.81 -12.25 0.56
N ASP A 130 -13.59 -12.71 -0.42
CA ASP A 130 -13.85 -14.14 -0.66
C ASP A 130 -12.84 -14.77 -1.62
N TYR A 131 -12.16 -13.92 -2.39
CA TYR A 131 -11.27 -14.35 -3.47
C TYR A 131 -9.95 -13.59 -3.48
N ALA A 132 -8.90 -14.25 -3.97
CA ALA A 132 -7.64 -13.62 -4.34
C ALA A 132 -7.44 -13.65 -5.87
N LEU A 133 -6.85 -12.58 -6.40
CA LEU A 133 -6.44 -12.47 -7.80
C LEU A 133 -4.93 -12.77 -7.94
N GLY A 134 -4.59 -13.70 -8.81
CA GLY A 134 -3.21 -14.04 -9.18
C GLY A 134 -3.00 -14.01 -10.69
N LEU A 135 -1.81 -14.41 -11.13
CA LEU A 135 -1.46 -14.46 -12.55
C LEU A 135 -0.89 -15.84 -12.90
N ALA A 136 -1.48 -16.52 -13.89
CA ALA A 136 -1.00 -17.80 -14.40
C ALA A 136 -0.88 -17.72 -15.93
N ASP A 137 0.34 -17.93 -16.45
CA ASP A 137 0.64 -17.86 -17.89
C ASP A 137 0.11 -16.58 -18.57
N GLY A 138 0.30 -15.43 -17.90
CA GLY A 138 -0.16 -14.12 -18.38
C GLY A 138 -1.68 -13.89 -18.29
N ARG A 139 -2.44 -14.82 -17.73
CA ARG A 139 -3.89 -14.68 -17.52
C ARG A 139 -4.22 -14.37 -16.07
N LEU A 140 -5.17 -13.46 -15.87
CA LEU A 140 -5.73 -13.19 -14.55
C LEU A 140 -6.52 -14.41 -14.08
N VAL A 141 -6.26 -14.83 -12.84
CA VAL A 141 -6.95 -15.97 -12.23
C VAL A 141 -7.51 -15.59 -10.87
N ARG A 142 -8.67 -16.15 -10.55
CA ARG A 142 -9.35 -16.01 -9.28
C ARG A 142 -9.35 -17.33 -8.52
N ILE A 143 -9.00 -17.29 -7.24
CA ILE A 143 -9.07 -18.44 -6.32
C ILE A 143 -9.85 -18.11 -5.06
N SER A 144 -10.51 -19.11 -4.47
CA SER A 144 -11.30 -18.96 -3.26
C SER A 144 -10.39 -18.89 -2.03
N LEU A 145 -10.63 -17.91 -1.15
CA LEU A 145 -9.96 -17.81 0.14
C LEU A 145 -10.50 -18.81 1.18
N GLN A 146 -11.59 -19.52 0.87
CA GLN A 146 -12.15 -20.55 1.75
C GLN A 146 -11.42 -21.91 1.63
N GLN A 147 -10.49 -22.06 0.68
CA GLN A 147 -9.79 -23.32 0.41
C GLN A 147 -8.27 -23.16 0.47
N GLY A 148 -7.60 -23.95 1.31
CA GLY A 148 -6.12 -23.99 1.38
C GLY A 148 -5.45 -22.79 2.07
N PHE A 149 -6.21 -21.75 2.43
CA PHE A 149 -5.71 -20.59 3.15
C PHE A 149 -5.84 -20.74 4.67
N ALA A 150 -4.83 -20.24 5.38
CA ALA A 150 -4.86 -20.13 6.83
C ALA A 150 -4.24 -18.81 7.28
N ALA A 151 -4.74 -18.27 8.39
CA ALA A 151 -4.12 -17.12 9.03
C ALA A 151 -2.64 -17.42 9.39
N GLY A 152 -1.80 -16.39 9.28
CA GLY A 152 -0.46 -16.43 9.86
C GLY A 152 -0.53 -16.35 11.38
N HIS A 153 0.54 -16.77 12.06
CA HIS A 153 0.75 -16.40 13.45
C HIS A 153 1.39 -15.01 13.45
N ASP A 154 0.82 -14.08 14.24
CA ASP A 154 1.30 -12.70 14.42
C ASP A 154 1.55 -11.92 13.12
N PRO A 155 0.54 -11.19 12.60
CA PRO A 155 0.72 -10.44 11.37
C PRO A 155 1.77 -9.33 11.57
N ALA A 156 2.64 -9.17 10.57
CA ALA A 156 3.69 -8.16 10.61
C ALA A 156 3.10 -6.75 10.77
N ASP A 157 2.02 -6.48 10.04
CA ASP A 157 1.17 -5.30 10.13
C ASP A 157 -0.17 -5.63 10.77
N LEU A 158 -0.60 -4.79 11.71
CA LEU A 158 -1.88 -4.95 12.41
C LEU A 158 -3.06 -4.29 11.66
N THR A 159 -2.79 -3.50 10.62
CA THR A 159 -3.78 -2.77 9.82
C THR A 159 -4.15 -3.51 8.53
N ARG A 160 -3.44 -4.59 8.19
CA ARG A 160 -3.60 -5.36 6.95
C ARG A 160 -3.84 -6.83 7.25
N ALA A 161 -4.93 -7.37 6.72
CA ALA A 161 -5.20 -8.81 6.80
C ALA A 161 -4.42 -9.56 5.72
N VAL A 162 -3.79 -10.67 6.11
CA VAL A 162 -3.10 -11.58 5.20
C VAL A 162 -3.46 -13.04 5.50
N LEU A 163 -3.57 -13.85 4.44
CA LEU A 163 -3.73 -15.30 4.55
C LEU A 163 -2.61 -16.02 3.79
N HIS A 164 -2.14 -17.13 4.34
CA HIS A 164 -1.11 -17.97 3.71
C HIS A 164 -1.74 -19.17 3.03
N LEU A 165 -1.42 -19.37 1.76
CA LEU A 165 -1.76 -20.58 1.02
C LEU A 165 -0.84 -21.72 1.48
N ARG A 166 -1.39 -22.67 2.24
CA ARG A 166 -0.63 -23.80 2.83
C ARG A 166 -0.45 -24.96 1.85
N THR A 167 -1.32 -25.06 0.86
CA THR A 167 -1.35 -26.13 -0.15
C THR A 167 -1.67 -25.53 -1.51
N ALA A 168 -1.06 -26.03 -2.58
CA ALA A 168 -1.36 -25.57 -3.94
C ALA A 168 -2.87 -25.56 -4.21
N HIS A 169 -3.37 -24.50 -4.85
CA HIS A 169 -4.79 -24.32 -5.09
C HIS A 169 -5.21 -24.97 -6.41
N GLY A 170 -5.91 -26.10 -6.35
CA GLY A 170 -6.24 -26.91 -7.54
C GLY A 170 -7.38 -26.38 -8.42
N ALA A 171 -8.14 -25.37 -7.95
CA ALA A 171 -9.31 -24.84 -8.66
C ALA A 171 -9.19 -23.32 -8.88
N ALA A 172 -8.55 -22.91 -9.97
CA ALA A 172 -8.44 -21.51 -10.36
C ALA A 172 -9.38 -21.18 -11.52
N GLN A 173 -10.10 -20.07 -11.43
CA GLN A 173 -10.96 -19.57 -12.50
C GLN A 173 -10.21 -18.49 -13.28
N VAL A 174 -10.00 -18.69 -14.58
CA VAL A 174 -9.49 -17.65 -15.48
C VAL A 174 -10.55 -16.55 -15.63
N LEU A 175 -10.11 -15.31 -15.51
CA LEU A 175 -10.93 -14.12 -15.75
C LEU A 175 -10.44 -13.41 -17.01
N GLY A 176 -11.32 -13.31 -18.02
CA GLY A 176 -11.04 -12.56 -19.25
C GLY A 176 -9.94 -13.16 -20.13
N GLN A 177 -9.23 -12.28 -20.83
CA GLN A 177 -8.14 -12.53 -21.77
C GLN A 177 -6.75 -12.44 -21.11
N PRO A 178 -5.69 -12.94 -21.78
CA PRO A 178 -4.32 -12.67 -21.36
C PRO A 178 -4.03 -11.16 -21.29
N ILE A 179 -3.34 -10.74 -20.23
CA ILE A 179 -2.92 -9.36 -20.04
C ILE A 179 -1.70 -9.08 -20.93
N ASP A 180 -1.76 -8.02 -21.70
CA ASP A 180 -0.64 -7.54 -22.52
C ASP A 180 0.59 -7.15 -21.66
N ALA A 181 1.80 -7.32 -22.21
CA ALA A 181 3.03 -7.06 -21.47
C ALA A 181 3.15 -5.59 -21.03
N ASP A 182 2.77 -4.63 -21.87
CA ASP A 182 2.82 -3.21 -21.53
C ASP A 182 1.70 -2.82 -20.58
N ALA A 183 0.53 -3.47 -20.67
CA ALA A 183 -0.53 -3.33 -19.68
C ALA A 183 -0.06 -3.80 -18.29
N LEU A 184 0.59 -4.97 -18.21
CA LEU A 184 1.12 -5.52 -16.97
C LEU A 184 2.23 -4.63 -16.37
N LYS A 185 3.12 -4.08 -17.20
CA LYS A 185 4.12 -3.09 -16.75
C LYS A 185 3.46 -1.85 -16.15
N ARG A 186 2.41 -1.31 -16.80
CA ARG A 186 1.63 -0.19 -16.24
C ARG A 186 0.93 -0.54 -14.94
N TRP A 187 0.42 -1.77 -14.82
CA TRP A 187 -0.15 -2.25 -13.56
C TRP A 187 0.89 -2.27 -12.45
N TYR A 188 2.10 -2.81 -12.70
CA TYR A 188 3.18 -2.76 -11.73
C TYR A 188 3.61 -1.32 -11.41
N ALA A 189 3.61 -0.41 -12.39
CA ALA A 189 3.87 1.00 -12.13
C ALA A 189 2.85 1.60 -11.15
N LEU A 190 1.56 1.31 -11.33
CA LEU A 190 0.50 1.73 -10.41
C LEU A 190 0.65 1.06 -9.03
N ALA A 191 0.93 -0.25 -8.97
CA ALA A 191 1.10 -1.01 -7.73
C ALA A 191 2.24 -0.47 -6.87
N LEU A 192 3.42 -0.33 -7.47
CA LEU A 192 4.63 0.18 -6.80
C LEU A 192 4.43 1.63 -6.33
N THR A 193 3.78 2.47 -7.14
CA THR A 193 3.44 3.85 -6.77
C THR A 193 2.45 3.90 -5.61
N THR A 194 1.40 3.07 -5.64
CA THR A 194 0.36 3.02 -4.60
C THR A 194 0.95 2.59 -3.26
N VAL A 195 1.83 1.58 -3.26
CA VAL A 195 2.53 1.13 -2.04
C VAL A 195 3.54 2.18 -1.57
N ALA A 196 4.30 2.82 -2.46
CA ALA A 196 5.20 3.92 -2.09
C ALA A 196 4.42 5.09 -1.47
N ALA A 197 3.22 5.39 -1.99
CA ALA A 197 2.32 6.40 -1.45
C ALA A 197 1.81 6.04 -0.04
N ASP A 198 1.47 4.78 0.22
CA ASP A 198 1.08 4.32 1.57
C ASP A 198 2.25 4.45 2.56
N ILE A 199 3.47 4.07 2.17
CA ILE A 199 4.69 4.30 2.98
C ILE A 199 4.84 5.79 3.29
N VAL A 200 4.79 6.66 2.28
CA VAL A 200 4.90 8.11 2.48
C VAL A 200 3.83 8.63 3.46
N GLY A 201 2.58 8.17 3.32
CA GLY A 201 1.51 8.46 4.26
C GLY A 201 1.88 8.07 5.69
N ALA A 202 2.24 6.80 5.89
CA ALA A 202 2.63 6.27 7.20
C ALA A 202 3.81 7.05 7.81
N LEU A 203 4.83 7.40 7.02
CA LEU A 203 5.96 8.19 7.49
C LEU A 203 5.56 9.60 7.90
N ASN A 204 4.68 10.25 7.15
CA ASN A 204 4.16 11.58 7.48
C ASN A 204 3.33 11.57 8.77
N GLY A 205 2.44 10.59 8.93
CA GLY A 205 1.62 10.43 10.14
C GLY A 205 2.48 10.19 11.39
N ALA A 206 3.46 9.27 11.27
CA ALA A 206 4.41 8.97 12.34
C ALA A 206 5.26 10.20 12.72
N HIS A 207 5.78 10.92 11.71
CA HIS A 207 6.57 12.13 11.90
C HIS A 207 5.75 13.25 12.57
N ALA A 208 4.52 13.48 12.12
CA ALA A 208 3.64 14.50 12.68
C ALA A 208 3.36 14.25 14.17
N GLY A 209 3.08 13.01 14.54
CA GLY A 209 2.90 12.60 15.93
C GLY A 209 4.16 12.85 16.78
N ALA A 210 5.33 12.45 16.27
CA ALA A 210 6.60 12.65 16.97
C ALA A 210 6.89 14.14 17.20
N VAL A 211 6.71 14.99 16.18
CA VAL A 211 6.89 16.44 16.30
C VAL A 211 5.92 17.05 17.30
N ALA A 212 4.66 16.63 17.31
CA ALA A 212 3.70 17.08 18.32
C ALA A 212 4.18 16.74 19.74
N TYR A 213 4.64 15.51 19.96
CA TYR A 213 5.19 15.08 21.24
C TYR A 213 6.37 15.94 21.72
N THR A 214 7.25 16.37 20.79
CA THR A 214 8.39 17.23 21.15
C THR A 214 8.00 18.59 21.75
N LYS A 215 6.78 19.06 21.45
CA LYS A 215 6.24 20.34 21.90
C LYS A 215 5.53 20.24 23.26
N GLU A 216 5.30 19.02 23.75
CA GLU A 216 4.57 18.76 25.00
C GLU A 216 5.48 18.17 26.08
N ARG A 217 6.43 17.31 25.70
CA ARG A 217 7.26 16.56 26.65
C ARG A 217 8.36 17.44 27.25
N VAL A 218 8.42 17.50 28.59
CA VAL A 218 9.48 18.19 29.35
C VAL A 218 10.47 17.19 29.96
N GLN A 219 11.77 17.42 29.74
CA GLN A 219 12.89 16.74 30.42
C GLN A 219 14.01 17.74 30.69
N TYR A 220 14.78 17.52 31.76
CA TYR A 220 15.86 18.42 32.18
C TYR A 220 15.42 19.90 32.29
N GLY A 221 14.16 20.14 32.70
CA GLY A 221 13.60 21.48 32.87
C GLY A 221 13.20 22.22 31.58
N ALA A 222 13.25 21.58 30.40
CA ALA A 222 12.86 22.19 29.14
C ALA A 222 12.04 21.22 28.26
N LEU A 223 11.32 21.77 27.27
CA LEU A 223 10.68 20.96 26.24
C LEU A 223 11.74 20.19 25.44
N ILE A 224 11.51 18.90 25.14
CA ILE A 224 12.51 18.10 24.44
C ILE A 224 12.81 18.64 23.04
N GLY A 225 11.85 19.31 22.40
CA GLY A 225 12.05 19.99 21.11
C GLY A 225 13.02 21.17 21.15
N SER A 226 13.48 21.61 22.34
CA SER A 226 14.53 22.64 22.47
C SER A 226 15.95 22.07 22.32
N PHE A 227 16.13 20.76 22.44
CA PHE A 227 17.44 20.12 22.28
C PHE A 227 17.76 19.93 20.80
N GLN A 228 18.92 20.43 20.37
CA GLN A 228 19.35 20.37 18.97
C GLN A 228 19.36 18.94 18.40
N ALA A 229 19.73 17.94 19.21
CA ALA A 229 19.72 16.54 18.78
C ALA A 229 18.31 16.06 18.36
N ILE A 230 17.26 16.48 19.09
CA ILE A 230 15.87 16.17 18.74
C ILE A 230 15.45 16.95 17.49
N GLN A 231 15.83 18.22 17.39
CA GLN A 231 15.54 19.04 16.21
C GLN A 231 16.15 18.45 14.94
N HIS A 232 17.41 17.98 14.99
CA HIS A 232 18.07 17.32 13.87
C HIS A 232 17.38 16.00 13.49
N LEU A 233 17.00 15.16 14.46
CA LEU A 233 16.23 13.94 14.19
C LEU A 233 14.92 14.26 13.46
N CYS A 234 14.15 15.25 13.96
CA CYS A 234 12.91 15.67 13.31
C CYS A 234 13.15 16.23 11.91
N ALA A 235 14.17 17.07 11.72
CA ALA A 235 14.49 17.63 10.41
C ALA A 235 14.89 16.55 9.40
N GLU A 236 15.72 15.58 9.79
CA GLU A 236 16.17 14.49 8.93
C GLU A 236 14.99 13.59 8.50
N MET A 237 14.12 13.21 9.44
CA MET A 237 12.89 12.47 9.13
C MET A 237 12.03 13.20 8.09
N LEU A 238 11.87 14.52 8.25
CA LEU A 238 11.10 15.34 7.32
C LEU A 238 11.74 15.37 5.93
N VAL A 239 13.06 15.55 5.84
CA VAL A 239 13.78 15.55 4.56
C VAL A 239 13.59 14.22 3.82
N GLN A 240 13.74 13.10 4.52
CA GLN A 240 13.56 11.76 3.95
C GLN A 240 12.11 11.52 3.48
N ALA A 241 11.12 11.87 4.31
CA ALA A 241 9.71 11.73 3.95
C ALA A 241 9.32 12.62 2.75
N GLN A 242 9.84 13.86 2.68
CA GLN A 242 9.55 14.77 1.56
C GLN A 242 10.24 14.35 0.26
N ALA A 243 11.46 13.79 0.33
CA ALA A 243 12.11 13.21 -0.84
C ALA A 243 11.32 12.00 -1.37
N ALA A 244 10.83 11.12 -0.48
CA ALA A 244 9.98 10.00 -0.86
C ALA A 244 8.66 10.46 -1.48
N HIS A 245 8.02 11.48 -0.90
CA HIS A 245 6.84 12.12 -1.46
C HIS A 245 7.10 12.65 -2.88
N SER A 246 8.18 13.44 -3.07
CA SER A 246 8.50 14.05 -4.37
C SER A 246 8.72 13.02 -5.48
N ILE A 247 9.47 11.95 -5.20
CA ILE A 247 9.73 10.88 -6.18
C ILE A 247 8.44 10.11 -6.48
N THR A 248 7.60 9.88 -5.46
CA THR A 248 6.30 9.21 -5.62
C THR A 248 5.33 10.05 -6.46
N CYS A 249 5.31 11.37 -6.34
CA CYS A 249 4.51 12.24 -7.20
C CYS A 249 4.89 12.11 -8.68
N TYR A 250 6.19 12.01 -8.99
CA TYR A 250 6.66 11.78 -10.35
C TYR A 250 6.21 10.42 -10.87
N ALA A 251 6.35 9.36 -10.07
CA ALA A 251 5.88 8.03 -10.44
C ALA A 251 4.37 7.98 -10.71
N ALA A 252 3.58 8.65 -9.86
CA ALA A 252 2.13 8.73 -10.00
C ALA A 252 1.69 9.45 -11.28
N TRP A 253 2.36 10.53 -11.65
CA TRP A 253 2.15 11.20 -12.93
C TRP A 253 2.59 10.30 -14.10
N ALA A 254 3.72 9.61 -13.97
CA ALA A 254 4.28 8.77 -15.03
C ALA A 254 3.38 7.59 -15.42
N VAL A 255 2.61 7.04 -14.47
CA VAL A 255 1.66 5.91 -14.71
C VAL A 255 0.75 6.18 -15.91
N ASP A 256 0.22 7.40 -16.05
CA ASP A 256 -0.71 7.74 -17.13
C ASP A 256 -0.07 8.54 -18.27
N GLN A 257 1.12 9.10 -18.07
CA GLN A 257 1.69 10.11 -18.97
C GLN A 257 2.91 9.64 -19.76
N LEU A 258 3.56 8.56 -19.33
CA LEU A 258 4.71 7.97 -20.02
C LEU A 258 4.36 6.61 -20.64
N ASP A 259 5.29 6.09 -21.44
CA ASP A 259 5.20 4.70 -21.89
C ASP A 259 5.36 3.72 -20.72
N ALA A 260 5.07 2.44 -20.98
CA ALA A 260 5.01 1.43 -19.94
C ALA A 260 6.37 1.16 -19.27
N ASP A 261 7.48 1.29 -20.01
CA ASP A 261 8.83 1.05 -19.50
C ASP A 261 9.32 2.23 -18.65
N GLU A 262 9.10 3.45 -19.12
CA GLU A 262 9.43 4.68 -18.38
C GLU A 262 8.58 4.83 -17.11
N ALA A 263 7.27 4.53 -17.19
CA ALA A 263 6.38 4.53 -16.03
C ALA A 263 6.83 3.51 -14.98
N LEU A 264 7.18 2.29 -15.41
CA LEU A 264 7.68 1.26 -14.50
C LEU A 264 9.03 1.64 -13.88
N LEU A 265 9.95 2.25 -14.64
CA LEU A 265 11.22 2.74 -14.12
C LEU A 265 11.02 3.83 -13.04
N ALA A 266 10.11 4.77 -13.26
CA ALA A 266 9.77 5.81 -12.30
C ALA A 266 9.22 5.20 -11.00
N ALA A 267 8.28 4.26 -11.12
CA ALA A 267 7.66 3.59 -9.98
C ALA A 267 8.63 2.71 -9.18
N ARG A 268 9.55 1.99 -9.86
CA ARG A 268 10.63 1.23 -9.20
C ARG A 268 11.55 2.15 -8.39
N THR A 269 11.86 3.32 -8.93
CA THR A 269 12.71 4.32 -8.26
C THR A 269 12.01 4.89 -7.01
N ALA A 270 10.71 5.22 -7.13
CA ALA A 270 9.89 5.66 -6.00
C ALA A 270 9.81 4.58 -4.90
N LYS A 271 9.49 3.34 -5.28
CA LYS A 271 9.40 2.22 -4.35
C LYS A 271 10.75 1.94 -3.68
N ALA A 272 11.86 1.97 -4.41
CA ALA A 272 13.19 1.75 -3.86
C ALA A 272 13.51 2.77 -2.75
N TYR A 273 13.34 4.06 -3.06
CA TYR A 273 13.62 5.13 -2.11
C TYR A 273 12.65 5.13 -0.92
N ALA A 274 11.35 4.98 -1.15
CA ALA A 274 10.37 4.90 -0.06
C ALA A 274 10.66 3.72 0.88
N SER A 275 11.05 2.56 0.33
CA SER A 275 11.42 1.39 1.12
C SER A 275 12.72 1.60 1.90
N SER A 276 13.71 2.32 1.35
CA SER A 276 15.00 2.55 2.01
C SER A 276 14.88 3.48 3.22
N VAL A 277 13.93 4.42 3.20
CA VAL A 277 13.69 5.36 4.31
C VAL A 277 12.64 4.89 5.32
N ALA A 278 11.91 3.80 5.04
CA ALA A 278 10.85 3.30 5.91
C ALA A 278 11.34 2.98 7.34
N LEU A 279 12.39 2.16 7.47
CA LEU A 279 12.94 1.80 8.78
C LEU A 279 13.63 2.99 9.47
N PRO A 280 14.56 3.74 8.84
CA PRO A 280 15.25 4.84 9.53
C PRO A 280 14.30 5.93 10.07
N VAL A 281 13.26 6.30 9.33
CA VAL A 281 12.29 7.31 9.77
C VAL A 281 11.47 6.79 10.94
N THR A 282 10.94 5.56 10.86
CA THR A 282 10.11 5.00 11.93
C THR A 282 10.89 4.68 13.21
N GLU A 283 12.16 4.27 13.10
CA GLU A 283 13.08 4.15 14.25
C GLU A 283 13.37 5.50 14.90
N ALA A 284 13.59 6.55 14.10
CA ALA A 284 13.79 7.91 14.63
C ALA A 284 12.52 8.43 15.34
N VAL A 285 11.31 8.09 14.83
CA VAL A 285 10.05 8.37 15.53
C VAL A 285 10.03 7.68 16.90
N MET A 286 10.34 6.38 16.96
CA MET A 286 10.42 5.66 18.23
C MET A 286 11.44 6.28 19.19
N GLN A 287 12.60 6.70 18.67
CA GLN A 287 13.64 7.36 19.45
C GLN A 287 13.19 8.70 20.04
N VAL A 288 12.41 9.50 19.30
CA VAL A 288 11.84 10.76 19.79
C VAL A 288 10.84 10.52 20.92
N TYR A 289 10.02 9.48 20.83
CA TYR A 289 9.11 9.08 21.90
C TYR A 289 9.84 8.48 23.11
N GLY A 290 10.99 7.84 22.90
CA GLY A 290 11.71 7.11 23.94
C GLY A 290 10.92 5.90 24.42
N GLY A 291 10.93 5.62 25.73
CA GLY A 291 10.33 4.40 26.29
C GLY A 291 8.86 4.19 25.96
N ILE A 292 8.04 5.25 25.85
CA ILE A 292 6.62 5.10 25.50
C ILE A 292 6.42 4.64 24.05
N GLY A 293 7.32 5.02 23.13
CA GLY A 293 7.26 4.59 21.74
C GLY A 293 7.52 3.09 21.55
N GLN A 294 8.07 2.42 22.57
CA GLN A 294 8.39 1.00 22.58
C GLN A 294 7.29 0.14 23.22
N THR A 295 6.20 0.74 23.72
CA THR A 295 5.12 -0.02 24.37
C THR A 295 4.00 -0.38 23.39
N TRP A 296 3.21 -1.41 23.71
CA TRP A 296 2.11 -1.87 22.87
C TRP A 296 0.93 -0.91 22.83
N GLU A 297 0.82 -0.02 23.81
CA GLU A 297 -0.24 0.98 23.95
C GLU A 297 -0.03 2.21 23.07
N HIS A 298 1.18 2.40 22.53
CA HIS A 298 1.52 3.57 21.73
C HIS A 298 1.41 3.28 20.23
N ILE A 299 0.89 4.22 19.44
CA ILE A 299 0.60 4.01 18.01
C ILE A 299 1.86 3.87 17.12
N ALA A 300 3.02 4.32 17.60
CA ALA A 300 4.27 4.35 16.82
C ALA A 300 4.69 3.00 16.24
N HIS A 301 4.46 1.89 16.97
CA HIS A 301 4.78 0.55 16.45
C HIS A 301 3.86 0.15 15.29
N VAL A 302 2.62 0.65 15.25
CA VAL A 302 1.68 0.35 14.15
C VAL A 302 2.15 1.02 12.85
N TYR A 303 2.62 2.27 12.91
CA TYR A 303 3.26 2.94 11.77
C TYR A 303 4.50 2.19 11.27
N THR A 304 5.36 1.77 12.20
CA THR A 304 6.58 1.01 11.87
C THR A 304 6.23 -0.28 11.15
N ARG A 305 5.26 -1.02 11.69
CA ARG A 305 4.80 -2.30 11.14
C ARG A 305 4.21 -2.17 9.74
N ARG A 306 3.33 -1.17 9.51
CA ARG A 306 2.76 -0.88 8.18
C ARG A 306 3.84 -0.49 7.18
N ALA A 307 4.71 0.46 7.54
CA ALA A 307 5.81 0.90 6.67
C ALA A 307 6.76 -0.25 6.31
N LEU A 308 7.04 -1.18 7.24
CA LEU A 308 7.90 -2.34 6.99
C LEU A 308 7.23 -3.42 6.13
N LEU A 309 5.93 -3.68 6.32
CA LEU A 309 5.20 -4.58 5.41
C LEU A 309 5.18 -3.99 4.00
N ASP A 310 4.78 -2.72 3.87
CA ASP A 310 4.72 -2.03 2.59
C ASP A 310 6.09 -1.94 1.92
N ALA A 311 7.18 -1.78 2.69
CA ALA A 311 8.54 -1.84 2.16
C ALA A 311 8.87 -3.20 1.52
N ARG A 312 8.20 -4.30 1.90
CA ARG A 312 8.39 -5.64 1.32
C ARG A 312 7.45 -5.95 0.15
N LEU A 313 6.25 -5.38 0.13
CA LEU A 313 5.27 -5.63 -0.93
C LEU A 313 5.81 -5.24 -2.31
N PHE A 314 5.58 -6.11 -3.27
CA PHE A 314 6.09 -6.07 -4.65
C PHE A 314 7.61 -5.93 -4.75
N GLY A 315 8.35 -6.37 -3.74
CA GLY A 315 9.81 -6.27 -3.66
C GLY A 315 10.29 -4.95 -3.06
N GLY A 316 11.24 -5.05 -2.11
CA GLY A 316 11.84 -3.90 -1.43
C GLY A 316 13.00 -3.26 -2.18
N GLU A 317 13.73 -2.37 -1.50
CA GLU A 317 14.83 -1.57 -2.07
C GLU A 317 15.77 -2.38 -2.96
N SER A 318 16.40 -3.43 -2.42
CA SER A 318 17.36 -4.24 -3.16
C SER A 318 16.76 -4.89 -4.41
N HIS A 319 15.51 -5.36 -4.32
CA HIS A 319 14.81 -5.95 -5.46
C HIS A 319 14.58 -4.91 -6.56
N GLN A 320 14.04 -3.73 -6.21
CA GLN A 320 13.76 -2.69 -7.19
C GLN A 320 15.03 -2.14 -7.84
N LEU A 321 16.10 -1.93 -7.05
CA LEU A 321 17.39 -1.50 -7.59
C LEU A 321 17.98 -2.55 -8.53
N GLN A 322 17.84 -3.85 -8.22
CA GLN A 322 18.24 -4.92 -9.13
C GLN A 322 17.43 -4.89 -10.43
N GLN A 323 16.11 -4.74 -10.37
CA GLN A 323 15.26 -4.62 -11.56
C GLN A 323 15.61 -3.40 -12.43
N ILE A 324 15.98 -2.27 -11.81
CA ILE A 324 16.47 -1.09 -12.52
C ILE A 324 17.83 -1.39 -13.18
N ALA A 325 18.73 -2.05 -12.47
CA ALA A 325 20.04 -2.44 -12.99
C ALA A 325 19.89 -3.40 -14.18
N ASP A 326 19.05 -4.43 -14.07
CA ASP A 326 18.77 -5.39 -15.14
C ASP A 326 18.21 -4.69 -16.38
N ALA A 327 17.26 -3.77 -16.21
CA ALA A 327 16.70 -3.01 -17.33
C ALA A 327 17.75 -2.10 -18.02
N ARG A 328 18.67 -1.50 -17.25
CA ARG A 328 19.70 -0.58 -17.79
C ARG A 328 20.91 -1.31 -18.37
N LEU A 329 21.29 -2.45 -17.81
CA LEU A 329 22.45 -3.24 -18.22
C LEU A 329 22.09 -4.31 -19.27
N GLY A 330 20.85 -4.80 -19.26
CA GLY A 330 20.31 -5.81 -20.15
C GLY A 330 19.79 -5.28 -21.49
N ALA A 331 19.88 -3.98 -21.75
CA ALA A 331 19.69 -3.41 -23.08
C ALA A 331 20.94 -3.64 -23.96
N ARG A 332 21.16 -4.89 -24.37
CA ARG A 332 22.00 -5.29 -25.51
C ARG A 332 21.38 -6.45 -26.27
#